data_AF-C6JWW4-F1
#
_entry.id   AF-C6JWW4-F1
#
_cell.length_a   1.000
_cell.length_b   1.000
_cell.length_c   1.000
_cell.angle_alpha   90.00
_cell.angle_beta   90.00
_cell.angle_gamma   90.00
#
_symmetry.space_group_name_H-M   'P 1'
#
loop_
_entity.id
_entity.type
_entity.pdbx_description
1 polymer ?
#
loop_
_entity_poly.entity_id
_entity_poly.type
_entity_poly.pdbx_seq_one_letter_code
_entity_poly.pdbx_strand_id
1 'polypeptide(L)'
;LAAAEEYRARKEKSVTTTKNVFLKLLVVVLVGFSVVWASIFLYLYFYYSYMPSVLHVKDVHLNIRECQDNAYDCKPYPTANVALTNHQRFLMVGQPYKIVLNLEMPESEHNGKIGMFTVCGTVKDYGHVEVARSCRMSMLHYKSDLLKTILTFVFAPLLVFGYREEKQLVTVEL
;
A
#
# COMPACT_ATOMS: atom_id res chain seq x y z
N LEU A 1 -14.63 1.05 79.37
CA LEU A 1 -15.01 -0.06 78.47
C LEU A 1 -15.88 0.43 77.31
N ALA A 2 -16.99 1.14 77.58
CA ALA A 2 -17.87 1.71 76.54
C ALA A 2 -17.16 2.55 75.46
N ALA A 3 -16.26 3.47 75.83
CA ALA A 3 -15.53 4.30 74.85
C ALA A 3 -14.61 3.48 73.92
N ALA A 4 -14.07 2.35 74.38
CA ALA A 4 -13.22 1.49 73.57
C ALA A 4 -14.03 0.66 72.56
N GLU A 5 -15.25 0.26 72.94
CA GLU A 5 -16.20 -0.43 72.06
C GLU A 5 -16.73 0.50 70.97
N GLU A 6 -17.06 1.75 71.30
CA GLU A 6 -17.43 2.77 70.31
C GLU A 6 -16.30 3.07 69.32
N TYR A 7 -15.05 3.13 69.80
CA TYR A 7 -13.88 3.32 68.92
C TYR A 7 -13.66 2.13 67.97
N ARG A 8 -13.88 0.90 68.43
CA ARG A 8 -13.81 -0.31 67.59
C ARG A 8 -14.92 -0.32 66.53
N ALA A 9 -16.15 -0.01 66.93
CA ALA A 9 -17.29 0.08 66.01
C ALA A 9 -17.08 1.17 64.94
N ARG A 10 -16.53 2.33 65.32
CA ARG A 10 -16.17 3.40 64.36
C ARG A 10 -15.05 2.98 63.41
N LYS A 11 -14.01 2.27 63.89
CA LYS A 11 -12.96 1.74 63.01
C LYS A 11 -13.50 0.70 62.04
N GLU A 12 -14.30 -0.25 62.50
CA GLU A 12 -14.90 -1.27 61.64
C GLU A 12 -15.84 -0.65 60.60
N LYS A 13 -16.66 0.33 61.00
CA LYS A 13 -17.53 1.08 60.08
C LYS A 13 -16.73 1.90 59.06
N SER A 14 -15.61 2.50 59.47
CA SER A 14 -14.71 3.23 58.56
C SER A 14 -14.01 2.28 57.58
N VAL A 15 -13.44 1.18 58.06
CA VAL A 15 -12.77 0.17 57.22
C VAL A 15 -13.72 -0.47 56.22
N THR A 16 -14.94 -0.81 56.64
CA THR A 16 -15.97 -1.37 55.74
C THR A 16 -16.43 -0.35 54.69
N THR A 17 -16.57 0.93 55.06
CA THR A 17 -16.90 2.01 54.13
C THR A 17 -15.78 2.20 53.10
N THR A 18 -14.52 2.29 53.52
CA THR A 18 -13.36 2.45 52.61
C THR A 18 -13.21 1.26 51.66
N LYS A 19 -13.38 0.03 52.16
CA LYS A 19 -13.38 -1.18 51.32
C LYS A 19 -14.49 -1.14 50.27
N ASN A 20 -15.70 -0.71 50.64
CA ASN A 20 -16.82 -0.59 49.71
C ASN A 20 -16.61 0.50 48.65
N VAL A 21 -16.04 1.64 49.03
CA VAL A 21 -15.70 2.72 48.08
C VAL A 21 -14.62 2.26 47.10
N PHE A 22 -13.57 1.60 47.60
CA PHE A 22 -12.50 1.06 46.76
C PHE A 22 -13.01 -0.02 45.79
N LEU A 23 -13.83 -0.96 46.26
CA LEU A 23 -14.45 -1.99 45.40
C LEU A 23 -15.35 -1.36 44.34
N LYS A 24 -16.18 -0.37 44.69
CA LYS A 24 -17.01 0.34 43.71
C LYS A 24 -16.16 1.06 42.66
N LEU A 25 -15.08 1.73 43.07
CA LEU A 25 -14.19 2.43 42.14
C LEU A 25 -13.47 1.44 41.21
N LEU A 26 -12.99 0.31 41.74
CA LEU A 26 -12.38 -0.75 40.94
C LEU A 26 -13.37 -1.33 39.92
N VAL A 27 -14.63 -1.57 40.33
CA VAL A 27 -15.70 -2.02 39.42
C VAL A 27 -15.95 -0.99 38.32
N VAL A 28 -16.04 0.31 38.64
CA VAL A 28 -16.23 1.35 37.62
C VAL A 28 -15.06 1.39 36.63
N VAL A 29 -13.82 1.29 37.11
CA VAL A 29 -12.63 1.27 36.24
C VAL A 29 -12.62 0.03 35.36
N LEU A 30 -12.95 -1.14 35.90
CA LEU A 30 -12.98 -2.40 35.16
C LEU A 30 -14.09 -2.41 34.10
N VAL A 31 -15.26 -1.86 34.42
CA VAL A 31 -16.36 -1.68 33.47
C VAL A 31 -15.98 -0.65 32.39
N GLY A 32 -15.35 0.47 32.76
CA GLY A 32 -14.86 1.44 31.79
C GLY A 32 -13.84 0.83 30.83
N PHE A 33 -12.89 0.06 31.37
CA PHE A 33 -11.88 -0.66 30.59
C PHE A 33 -12.52 -1.69 29.66
N SER A 34 -13.47 -2.49 30.13
CA SER A 34 -14.13 -3.49 29.29
C SER A 34 -14.94 -2.85 28.16
N VAL A 35 -15.61 -1.72 28.41
CA VAL A 35 -16.34 -0.96 27.38
C VAL A 35 -15.38 -0.41 26.33
N VAL A 36 -14.25 0.16 26.73
CA VAL A 36 -13.22 0.67 25.80
C VAL A 36 -12.60 -0.46 24.98
N TRP A 37 -12.31 -1.60 25.61
CA TRP A 37 -11.80 -2.76 24.86
C TRP A 37 -12.84 -3.31 23.89
N ALA A 38 -14.09 -3.45 24.32
CA ALA A 38 -15.17 -3.90 23.46
C ALA A 38 -15.35 -2.97 22.24
N SER A 39 -15.23 -1.64 22.42
CA SER A 39 -15.33 -0.69 21.30
C SER A 39 -14.16 -0.83 20.32
N ILE A 40 -12.93 -0.99 20.81
CA ILE A 40 -11.75 -1.21 19.96
C ILE A 40 -11.88 -2.53 19.19
N PHE A 41 -12.26 -3.62 19.86
CA PHE A 41 -12.45 -4.92 19.21
C PHE A 41 -13.54 -4.87 18.15
N LEU A 42 -14.68 -4.23 18.44
CA LEU A 42 -15.78 -4.11 17.50
C LEU A 42 -15.37 -3.26 16.28
N TYR A 43 -14.63 -2.16 16.50
CA TYR A 43 -14.07 -1.35 15.41
C TYR A 43 -13.11 -2.16 14.53
N LEU A 44 -12.16 -2.86 15.14
CA LEU A 44 -11.20 -3.69 14.39
C LEU A 44 -11.90 -4.82 13.64
N TYR A 45 -12.86 -5.50 14.26
CA TYR A 45 -13.65 -6.55 13.62
C TYR A 45 -14.39 -6.00 12.39
N PHE A 46 -15.07 -4.86 12.54
CA PHE A 46 -15.76 -4.22 11.42
C PHE A 46 -14.78 -3.80 10.31
N TYR A 47 -13.67 -3.17 10.69
CA TYR A 47 -12.66 -2.72 9.74
C TYR A 47 -12.13 -3.89 8.91
N TYR A 48 -11.68 -4.98 9.55
CA TYR A 48 -11.12 -6.11 8.82
C TYR A 48 -12.15 -7.00 8.12
N SER A 49 -13.41 -7.03 8.59
CA SER A 49 -14.46 -7.82 7.96
C SER A 49 -15.07 -7.12 6.73
N TYR A 50 -15.09 -5.79 6.68
CA TYR A 50 -15.84 -5.04 5.67
C TYR A 50 -15.01 -4.08 4.82
N MET A 51 -13.87 -3.54 5.30
CA MET A 51 -13.04 -2.68 4.46
C MET A 51 -12.26 -3.53 3.47
N PRO A 52 -12.56 -3.47 2.15
CA PRO A 52 -11.74 -4.12 1.15
C PRO A 52 -10.36 -3.44 1.07
N SER A 53 -9.38 -4.14 0.52
CA SER A 53 -8.09 -3.53 0.21
C SER A 53 -8.27 -2.39 -0.81
N VAL A 54 -7.83 -1.19 -0.45
CA VAL A 54 -7.99 0.04 -1.25
C VAL A 54 -7.06 0.05 -2.47
N LEU A 55 -6.00 -0.76 -2.45
CA LEU A 55 -4.99 -0.83 -3.48
C LEU A 55 -4.65 -2.27 -3.82
N HIS A 56 -4.67 -2.60 -5.10
CA HIS A 56 -4.20 -3.88 -5.63
C HIS A 56 -2.92 -3.66 -6.42
N VAL A 57 -1.83 -4.28 -5.97
CA VAL A 57 -0.54 -4.25 -6.65
C VAL A 57 -0.26 -5.63 -7.24
N LYS A 58 0.14 -5.65 -8.51
CA LYS A 58 0.54 -6.85 -9.23
C LYS A 58 1.80 -6.57 -10.02
N ASP A 59 2.70 -7.54 -10.01
CA ASP A 59 3.96 -7.44 -10.73
C ASP A 59 3.75 -7.62 -12.22
N VAL A 60 4.46 -6.81 -13.01
CA VAL A 60 4.37 -6.79 -14.47
C VAL A 60 5.66 -7.37 -15.04
N HIS A 61 5.57 -8.55 -15.65
CA HIS A 61 6.70 -9.21 -16.30
C HIS A 61 6.61 -8.95 -17.79
N LEU A 62 7.44 -8.02 -18.29
CA LEU A 62 7.49 -7.65 -19.70
C LEU A 62 8.22 -8.71 -20.51
N ASN A 63 7.55 -9.21 -21.54
CA ASN A 63 8.10 -10.08 -22.57
C ASN A 63 8.12 -9.34 -23.91
N ILE A 64 9.09 -9.65 -24.75
CA ILE A 64 9.12 -9.11 -26.11
C ILE A 64 8.05 -9.84 -26.92
N ARG A 65 7.18 -9.08 -27.58
CA ARG A 65 6.23 -9.66 -28.53
C ARG A 65 7.02 -10.28 -29.69
N GLU A 66 6.89 -11.60 -29.85
CA GLU A 66 7.45 -12.32 -30.99
C GLU A 66 6.68 -11.94 -32.26
N CYS A 67 7.45 -11.56 -33.27
CA CYS A 67 6.95 -11.28 -34.61
C CYS A 67 7.22 -12.50 -35.48
N GLN A 68 6.18 -13.01 -36.14
CA GLN A 68 6.35 -14.12 -37.08
C GLN A 68 7.10 -13.62 -38.32
N ASP A 69 8.11 -14.37 -38.78
CA ASP A 69 9.15 -13.95 -39.73
C ASP A 69 8.67 -13.42 -41.10
N ASN A 70 7.38 -13.54 -41.42
CA ASN A 70 6.79 -13.14 -42.70
C ASN A 70 5.90 -11.89 -42.63
N ALA A 71 5.80 -11.23 -41.46
CA ALA A 71 5.04 -10.00 -41.29
C ALA A 71 5.95 -8.79 -41.52
N TYR A 72 5.94 -8.24 -42.74
CA TYR A 72 6.75 -7.08 -43.17
C TYR A 72 6.61 -5.80 -42.32
N ASP A 73 5.64 -5.74 -41.39
CA ASP A 73 5.38 -4.59 -40.52
C ASP A 73 5.33 -4.94 -39.01
N CYS A 74 5.83 -6.11 -38.62
CA CYS A 74 5.83 -6.48 -37.20
C CYS A 74 7.07 -5.93 -36.50
N LYS A 75 6.91 -4.83 -35.76
CA LYS A 75 7.95 -4.31 -34.87
C LYS A 75 7.86 -4.99 -33.49
N PRO A 76 8.96 -5.50 -32.93
CA PRO A 76 8.97 -6.01 -31.57
C PRO A 76 8.80 -4.87 -30.58
N TYR A 77 7.96 -5.07 -29.57
CA TYR A 77 7.80 -4.15 -28.44
C TYR A 77 7.53 -4.94 -27.15
N PRO A 78 7.90 -4.40 -25.98
CA PRO A 78 7.66 -5.06 -24.70
C PRO A 78 6.16 -5.09 -24.40
N THR A 79 5.67 -6.26 -24.00
CA THR A 79 4.26 -6.51 -23.67
C THR A 79 4.16 -7.42 -22.46
N ALA A 80 3.13 -7.23 -21.64
CA ALA A 80 2.83 -8.09 -20.52
C ALA A 80 1.31 -8.27 -20.40
N ASN A 81 0.89 -9.49 -20.07
CA ASN A 81 -0.49 -9.78 -19.70
C ASN A 81 -0.54 -10.02 -18.20
N VAL A 82 -1.33 -9.22 -17.48
CA VAL A 82 -1.49 -9.33 -16.03
C VAL A 82 -2.89 -9.82 -15.72
N ALA A 83 -3.00 -10.98 -15.06
CA ALA A 83 -4.28 -11.49 -14.61
C ALA A 83 -4.70 -10.75 -13.33
N LEU A 84 -5.70 -9.86 -13.46
CA LEU A 84 -6.24 -9.10 -12.32
C LEU A 84 -7.14 -9.98 -11.43
N THR A 85 -7.88 -10.92 -12.03
CA THR A 85 -8.75 -11.85 -11.31
C THR A 85 -8.38 -13.29 -11.64
N ASN A 86 -7.90 -14.03 -10.65
CA ASN A 86 -7.78 -15.47 -10.75
C ASN A 86 -8.76 -16.12 -9.76
N HIS A 87 -9.84 -16.73 -10.27
CA HIS A 87 -10.95 -17.37 -9.55
C HIS A 87 -11.74 -16.53 -8.53
N GLN A 88 -11.25 -15.36 -8.11
CA GLN A 88 -11.91 -14.43 -7.19
C GLN A 88 -12.17 -13.10 -7.91
N ARG A 89 -13.38 -12.54 -7.74
CA ARG A 89 -13.76 -11.23 -8.26
C ARG A 89 -13.15 -10.14 -7.36
N PHE A 90 -11.92 -9.71 -7.67
CA PHE A 90 -11.25 -8.65 -6.91
C PHE A 90 -11.82 -7.26 -7.19
N LEU A 91 -12.30 -7.02 -8.41
CA LEU A 91 -12.87 -5.74 -8.81
C LEU A 91 -14.40 -5.80 -8.65
N MET A 92 -14.95 -4.89 -7.85
CA MET A 92 -16.39 -4.77 -7.62
C MET A 92 -17.05 -4.00 -8.77
N VAL A 93 -18.21 -4.48 -9.21
CA VAL A 93 -18.98 -3.82 -10.27
C VAL A 93 -19.53 -2.49 -9.75
N GLY A 94 -19.44 -1.44 -10.57
CA GLY A 94 -19.98 -0.11 -10.25
C GLY A 94 -19.03 0.82 -9.50
N GLN A 95 -17.82 0.38 -9.18
CA GLN A 95 -16.77 1.24 -8.62
C GLN A 95 -15.80 1.71 -9.71
N PRO A 96 -15.46 3.01 -9.77
CA PRO A 96 -14.42 3.50 -10.67
C PRO A 96 -13.04 3.10 -10.15
N TYR A 97 -12.22 2.52 -11.02
CA TYR A 97 -10.84 2.15 -10.72
C TYR A 97 -9.86 2.99 -11.53
N LYS A 98 -8.71 3.29 -10.93
CA LYS A 98 -7.59 3.97 -11.56
C LYS A 98 -6.44 2.98 -11.72
N ILE A 99 -5.93 2.83 -12.94
CA ILE A 99 -4.80 1.94 -13.23
C ILE A 99 -3.53 2.79 -13.30
N VAL A 100 -2.54 2.46 -12.49
CA VAL A 100 -1.23 3.12 -12.48
C VAL A 100 -0.15 2.09 -12.77
N LEU A 101 0.61 2.32 -13.83
CA LEU A 101 1.80 1.55 -14.15
C LEU A 101 3.02 2.26 -13.55
N ASN A 102 3.78 1.55 -12.73
CA ASN A 102 5.07 2.00 -12.23
C ASN A 102 6.16 1.27 -13.01
N LEU A 103 6.88 1.98 -13.86
CA LEU A 103 7.94 1.42 -14.70
C LEU A 103 9.30 1.81 -14.13
N GLU A 104 10.07 0.83 -13.67
CA GLU A 104 11.44 1.00 -13.22
C GLU A 104 12.39 0.94 -14.42
N MET A 105 13.20 1.99 -14.62
CA MET A 105 14.16 2.06 -15.72
C MET A 105 15.53 2.55 -15.25
N PRO A 106 16.63 1.98 -15.76
CA PRO A 106 17.96 2.49 -15.48
C PRO A 106 18.20 3.83 -16.18
N GLU A 107 18.97 4.73 -15.55
CA GLU A 107 19.34 6.05 -16.07
C GLU A 107 20.49 5.97 -17.08
N SER A 108 20.36 5.11 -18.10
CA SER A 108 21.38 4.94 -19.14
C SER A 108 21.31 6.05 -20.21
N GLU A 109 22.44 6.29 -20.91
CA GLU A 109 22.48 7.24 -22.02
C GLU A 109 21.52 6.82 -23.15
N HIS A 110 21.37 5.52 -23.39
CA HIS A 110 20.42 4.99 -24.37
C HIS A 110 18.98 5.34 -23.98
N ASN A 111 18.59 5.08 -22.72
CA ASN A 111 17.24 5.37 -22.25
C ASN A 111 16.95 6.89 -22.19
N GLY A 112 17.97 7.70 -21.90
CA GLY A 112 17.84 9.16 -21.95
C GLY A 112 17.59 9.71 -23.36
N LYS A 113 18.11 9.04 -24.40
CA LYS A 113 17.94 9.44 -25.81
C LYS A 113 16.61 8.98 -26.44
N ILE A 114 15.89 8.05 -25.82
CA ILE A 114 14.56 7.60 -26.29
C ILE A 114 13.57 8.78 -26.33
N GLY A 115 13.69 9.72 -25.40
CA GLY A 115 12.77 10.86 -25.29
C GLY A 115 11.39 10.44 -24.79
N MET A 116 10.35 10.84 -25.51
CA MET A 116 8.97 10.47 -25.17
C MET A 116 8.64 9.08 -25.74
N PHE A 117 8.10 8.20 -24.90
CA PHE A 117 7.58 6.90 -25.29
C PHE A 117 6.11 6.78 -24.90
N THR A 118 5.36 5.94 -25.62
CA THR A 118 3.94 5.70 -25.35
C THR A 118 3.74 4.37 -24.65
N VAL A 119 2.98 4.39 -23.56
CA VAL A 119 2.52 3.21 -22.84
C VAL A 119 1.03 3.04 -23.12
N CYS A 120 0.63 1.85 -23.56
CA CYS A 120 -0.77 1.50 -23.77
C CYS A 120 -1.19 0.39 -22.81
N GLY A 121 -2.31 0.59 -22.12
CA GLY A 121 -3.02 -0.44 -21.35
C GLY A 121 -4.28 -0.87 -22.07
N THR A 122 -4.52 -2.18 -22.14
CA THR A 122 -5.79 -2.75 -22.60
C THR A 122 -6.38 -3.60 -21.49
N VAL A 123 -7.67 -3.42 -21.23
CA VAL A 123 -8.43 -4.23 -20.28
C VAL A 123 -9.24 -5.23 -21.09
N LYS A 124 -9.06 -6.52 -20.77
CA LYS A 124 -9.75 -7.62 -21.43
C LYS A 124 -10.69 -8.30 -20.45
N ASP A 125 -11.87 -8.68 -20.94
CA ASP A 125 -12.83 -9.48 -20.17
C ASP A 125 -12.40 -10.96 -20.12
N TYR A 126 -13.13 -11.79 -19.36
CA TYR A 126 -12.95 -13.24 -19.28
C TYR A 126 -12.96 -13.95 -20.65
N GLY A 127 -13.69 -13.40 -21.63
CA GLY A 127 -13.69 -13.89 -23.01
C GLY A 127 -12.48 -13.45 -23.85
N HIS A 128 -11.47 -12.81 -23.25
CA HIS A 128 -10.30 -12.21 -23.92
C HIS A 128 -10.63 -11.11 -24.93
N VAL A 129 -11.85 -10.54 -24.86
CA VAL A 129 -12.28 -9.41 -25.69
C VAL A 129 -11.83 -8.11 -25.06
N GLU A 130 -11.28 -7.20 -25.85
CA GLU A 130 -10.87 -5.86 -25.41
C GLU A 130 -12.10 -5.01 -25.06
N VAL A 131 -12.20 -4.59 -23.79
CA VAL A 131 -13.29 -3.77 -23.27
C VAL A 131 -12.91 -2.29 -23.29
N ALA A 132 -11.66 -1.99 -22.93
CA ALA A 132 -11.15 -0.63 -22.88
C ALA A 132 -9.68 -0.59 -23.27
N ARG A 133 -9.27 0.53 -23.88
CA ARG A 133 -7.88 0.80 -24.26
C ARG A 133 -7.55 2.25 -23.93
N SER A 134 -6.42 2.46 -23.26
CA SER A 134 -5.88 3.79 -22.97
C SER A 134 -4.40 3.81 -23.33
N CYS A 135 -3.95 4.92 -23.92
CA CYS A 135 -2.55 5.13 -24.29
C CYS A 135 -2.10 6.49 -23.77
N ARG A 136 -0.95 6.52 -23.11
CA ARG A 136 -0.39 7.71 -22.46
C ARG A 136 1.07 7.84 -22.83
N MET A 137 1.47 9.07 -23.14
CA MET A 137 2.88 9.39 -23.37
C MET A 137 3.55 9.66 -22.02
N SER A 138 4.75 9.14 -21.88
CA SER A 138 5.62 9.39 -20.73
C SER A 138 7.06 9.57 -21.19
N MET A 139 7.91 10.07 -20.31
CA MET A 139 9.33 10.28 -20.58
C MET A 139 10.15 10.03 -19.32
N LEU A 140 11.41 9.63 -19.51
CA LEU A 140 12.38 9.62 -18.42
C LEU A 140 12.62 11.07 -17.95
N HIS A 141 12.85 11.28 -16.64
CA HIS A 141 13.06 12.64 -16.16
C HIS A 141 14.45 13.09 -16.56
N TYR A 142 14.51 14.15 -17.36
CA TYR A 142 15.79 14.67 -17.82
C TYR A 142 16.63 15.20 -16.67
N LYS A 143 17.91 14.82 -16.66
CA LYS A 143 18.95 15.38 -15.80
C LYS A 143 20.11 15.84 -16.68
N SER A 144 20.60 17.05 -16.46
CA SER A 144 21.80 17.56 -17.14
C SER A 144 23.03 16.74 -16.77
N ASP A 145 24.01 16.66 -17.66
CA ASP A 145 25.23 15.87 -17.43
C ASP A 145 26.04 16.38 -16.24
N LEU A 146 26.06 17.69 -16.00
CA LEU A 146 26.67 18.27 -14.80
C LEU A 146 25.97 17.79 -13.51
N LEU A 147 24.64 17.72 -13.51
CA LEU A 147 23.88 17.24 -12.36
C LEU A 147 24.15 15.75 -12.12
N LYS A 148 24.23 14.94 -13.20
CA LYS A 148 24.58 13.52 -13.09
C LYS A 148 25.94 13.34 -12.46
N THR A 149 26.98 14.05 -12.92
CA THR A 149 28.33 13.93 -12.35
C THR A 149 28.40 14.34 -10.89
N ILE A 150 27.73 15.43 -10.50
CA ILE A 150 27.64 15.85 -9.10
C ILE A 150 26.95 14.76 -8.25
N LEU A 151 25.82 14.21 -8.71
CA LEU A 151 25.09 13.18 -7.98
C LEU A 151 25.92 11.89 -7.85
N THR A 152 26.56 11.44 -8.92
CA THR A 152 27.43 10.26 -8.90
C THR A 152 28.61 10.47 -7.95
N PHE A 153 29.20 11.68 -7.89
CA PHE A 153 30.29 11.97 -6.95
C PHE A 153 29.82 12.01 -5.49
N VAL A 154 28.72 12.74 -5.22
CA VAL A 154 28.14 12.87 -3.86
C VAL A 154 27.69 11.52 -3.32
N PHE A 155 27.06 10.69 -4.16
CA PHE A 155 26.57 9.37 -3.76
C PHE A 155 27.52 8.22 -4.11
N ALA A 156 28.76 8.50 -4.52
CA ALA A 156 29.75 7.49 -4.90
C ALA A 156 29.90 6.33 -3.88
N PRO A 157 30.07 6.58 -2.57
CA PRO A 157 30.20 5.47 -1.62
C PRO A 157 28.93 4.61 -1.57
N LEU A 158 27.75 5.21 -1.63
CA LEU A 158 26.48 4.45 -1.60
C LEU A 158 26.28 3.61 -2.86
N LEU A 159 26.69 4.14 -4.02
CA LEU A 159 26.62 3.42 -5.30
C LEU A 159 27.61 2.24 -5.32
N VAL A 160 28.84 2.44 -4.88
CA VAL A 160 29.89 1.39 -4.86
C VAL A 160 29.53 0.26 -3.91
N PHE A 161 29.00 0.58 -2.72
CA PHE A 161 28.54 -0.44 -1.77
C PHE A 161 27.15 -1.03 -2.12
N GLY A 162 26.52 -0.61 -3.22
CA GLY A 162 25.24 -1.15 -3.68
C GLY A 162 24.03 -0.75 -2.82
N TYR A 163 24.17 0.23 -1.93
CA TYR A 163 23.03 0.76 -1.16
C TYR A 163 22.10 1.61 -2.00
N ARG A 164 22.59 2.12 -3.14
CA ARG A 164 21.80 2.85 -4.13
C ARG A 164 22.16 2.37 -5.53
N GLU A 165 21.17 2.42 -6.42
CA GLU A 165 21.30 2.10 -7.84
C GLU A 165 20.88 3.31 -8.69
N GLU A 166 21.45 3.46 -9.88
CA GLU A 166 21.11 4.52 -10.84
C GLU A 166 19.85 4.15 -11.63
N LYS A 167 18.71 4.19 -10.94
CA LYS A 167 17.39 3.87 -11.49
C LYS A 167 16.37 4.95 -11.20
N GLN A 168 15.39 5.02 -12.08
CA GLN A 168 14.26 5.93 -11.99
C GLN A 168 12.95 5.15 -12.07
N LEU A 169 12.00 5.51 -11.19
CA LEU A 169 10.62 5.06 -11.27
C LEU A 169 9.81 6.06 -12.10
N VAL A 170 9.23 5.61 -13.21
CA VAL A 170 8.33 6.39 -14.06
C VAL A 170 6.89 5.92 -13.85
N THR A 171 6.06 6.79 -13.27
CA THR A 171 4.66 6.49 -12.99
C THR A 171 3.76 6.97 -14.12
N VAL A 172 2.90 6.09 -14.64
CA VAL A 172 2.00 6.38 -15.76
C VAL A 172 0.58 5.98 -15.37
N GLU A 173 -0.32 6.95 -15.30
CA GLU A 173 -1.75 6.73 -15.07
C GLU A 173 -2.45 6.45 -16.40
N LEU A 174 -3.00 5.24 -16.56
CA LEU A 174 -3.66 4.76 -17.78
C LEU A 174 -5.16 4.94 -17.72
#